data_AF-A0A0C2CLI4-F1
#
_entry.id   AF-A0A0C2CLI4-F1
#
_cell.length_a   1.000
_cell.length_b   1.000
_cell.length_c   1.000
_cell.angle_alpha   90.00
_cell.angle_beta   90.00
_cell.angle_gamma   90.00
#
_symmetry.space_group_name_H-M   'P 1'
#
loop_
_entity.id
_entity.type
_entity.pdbx_description
1 polymer ?
#
loop_
_entity_poly.entity_id
_entity_poly.type
_entity_poly.pdbx_seq_one_letter_code
_entity_poly.pdbx_strand_id
1 'polypeptide(L)'
;MDCAFLNLTREGADGVHLDVKLIYAPMTDTTRRIMEIVKNRYSVTIKNPMSIIFGSYVNFLPVTMPKYFQSNMSIQGFDTEADMVAYAKESFSNQCGNPLLAGITFDDSIANSLSSDANLEYTIRLSNTNRRSKGASGTNTYTPWNTKVVFAIQFVSGPINPSDSDGGYPGYWKEGFMTVQKSINNAIYEIMTGQHIPVFNANLMASVSSADC
;
A
#
# COMPACT_ATOMS: atom_id res chain seq x y z
N MET A 1 -16.77 -15.69 -7.23
CA MET A 1 -15.68 -15.88 -8.20
C MET A 1 -14.40 -15.44 -7.51
N ASP A 2 -13.46 -16.36 -7.30
CA ASP A 2 -12.18 -16.08 -6.62
C ASP A 2 -11.15 -15.61 -7.65
N CYS A 3 -11.13 -14.31 -7.95
CA CYS A 3 -10.08 -13.71 -8.77
C CYS A 3 -9.22 -12.76 -7.91
N ALA A 4 -7.94 -12.63 -8.25
CA ALA A 4 -7.08 -11.63 -7.63
C ALA A 4 -7.52 -10.23 -8.08
N PHE A 5 -7.64 -9.32 -7.11
CA PHE A 5 -8.05 -7.93 -7.37
C PHE A 5 -6.99 -7.18 -8.17
N LEU A 6 -5.73 -7.22 -7.71
CA LEU A 6 -4.61 -6.62 -8.44
C LEU A 6 -4.20 -7.49 -9.62
N ASN A 7 -3.66 -6.86 -10.66
CA ASN A 7 -3.14 -7.55 -11.83
C ASN A 7 -1.88 -8.33 -11.45
N LEU A 8 -2.09 -9.57 -11.01
CA LEU A 8 -1.03 -10.50 -10.66
C LEU A 8 -0.89 -11.52 -11.78
N THR A 9 0.24 -11.49 -12.47
CA THR A 9 0.56 -12.46 -13.52
C THR A 9 1.69 -13.35 -13.05
N ARG A 10 1.54 -14.65 -13.31
CA ARG A 10 2.56 -15.65 -12.97
C ARG A 10 3.30 -16.03 -14.25
N GLU A 11 4.60 -15.72 -14.31
CA GLU A 11 5.46 -16.12 -15.42
C GLU A 11 6.06 -17.49 -15.13
N GLY A 12 5.33 -18.54 -15.54
CA GLY A 12 5.75 -19.93 -15.37
C GLY A 12 5.98 -20.32 -13.90
N ALA A 13 7.06 -21.06 -13.64
CA ALA A 13 7.45 -21.45 -12.28
C ALA A 13 8.33 -20.40 -11.58
N ASP A 14 8.84 -19.40 -12.31
CA ASP A 14 10.02 -18.64 -11.90
C ASP A 14 9.71 -17.22 -11.43
N GLY A 15 8.59 -16.62 -11.84
CA GLY A 15 8.31 -15.20 -11.56
C GLY A 15 6.86 -14.90 -11.18
N VAL A 16 6.69 -13.92 -10.30
CA VAL A 16 5.40 -13.26 -10.05
C VAL A 16 5.54 -11.78 -10.39
N HIS A 17 4.68 -11.28 -11.27
CA HIS A 17 4.55 -9.86 -11.57
C HIS A 17 3.30 -9.29 -10.93
N LEU A 18 3.44 -8.09 -10.40
CA LEU A 18 2.35 -7.30 -9.83
C LEU A 18 2.35 -5.92 -10.50
N ASP A 19 1.31 -5.63 -11.27
CA ASP A 19 1.08 -4.25 -11.73
C ASP A 19 0.22 -3.50 -10.72
N VAL A 20 0.72 -2.35 -10.29
CA VAL A 20 0.05 -1.44 -9.39
C VAL A 20 -0.12 -0.11 -10.10
N LYS A 21 -1.28 0.52 -9.92
CA LYS A 21 -1.60 1.84 -10.44
C LYS A 21 -2.12 2.75 -9.34
N LEU A 22 -1.56 3.95 -9.25
CA LEU A 22 -2.01 5.01 -8.36
C LEU A 22 -2.47 6.19 -9.22
N ILE A 23 -3.58 6.78 -8.83
CA ILE A 23 -4.08 7.99 -9.47
C ILE A 23 -4.01 9.15 -8.49
N TYR A 24 -3.86 10.37 -8.97
CA TYR A 24 -3.78 11.54 -8.10
C TYR A 24 -4.35 12.81 -8.71
N ALA A 25 -4.77 13.74 -7.86
CA ALA A 25 -5.23 15.07 -8.22
C ALA A 25 -4.96 16.07 -7.07
N PRO A 26 -4.78 17.38 -7.34
CA PRO A 26 -4.57 17.96 -8.66
C PRO A 26 -3.17 17.65 -9.20
N MET A 27 -3.01 17.65 -10.52
CA MET A 27 -1.72 17.46 -11.17
C MET A 27 -0.95 18.78 -11.21
N THR A 28 -0.10 19.00 -10.20
CA THR A 28 0.86 20.10 -10.14
C THR A 28 2.29 19.57 -10.25
N ASP A 29 3.27 20.45 -10.41
CA ASP A 29 4.68 20.04 -10.44
C ASP A 29 5.11 19.37 -9.13
N THR A 30 4.60 19.88 -8.00
CA THR A 30 4.85 19.34 -6.67
C THR A 30 4.26 17.95 -6.49
N THR A 31 2.97 17.78 -6.81
CA THR A 31 2.28 16.49 -6.65
C THR A 31 2.82 15.44 -7.61
N ARG A 32 3.17 15.83 -8.85
CA ARG A 32 3.85 14.95 -9.80
C ARG A 32 5.20 14.47 -9.26
N ARG A 33 5.99 15.35 -8.67
CA ARG A 33 7.29 14.99 -8.09
C ARG A 33 7.14 14.01 -6.91
N ILE A 34 6.17 14.24 -6.03
CA ILE A 34 5.83 13.30 -4.94
C ILE A 34 5.51 11.92 -5.53
N MET A 35 4.64 11.89 -6.54
CA MET A 35 4.15 10.64 -7.10
C MET A 35 5.21 9.88 -7.92
N GLU A 36 6.17 10.55 -8.56
CA GLU A 36 7.32 9.90 -9.19
C GLU A 36 8.26 9.24 -8.15
N ILE A 37 8.48 9.88 -7.00
CA ILE A 37 9.22 9.25 -5.89
C ILE A 37 8.48 8.00 -5.41
N VAL A 38 7.17 8.10 -5.20
CA VAL A 38 6.33 6.96 -4.80
C VAL A 38 6.43 5.84 -5.83
N LYS A 39 6.29 6.16 -7.11
CA LYS A 39 6.42 5.20 -8.21
C LYS A 39 7.74 4.42 -8.16
N ASN A 40 8.86 5.13 -8.02
CA ASN A 40 10.18 4.52 -7.99
C ASN A 40 10.37 3.60 -6.76
N ARG A 41 9.69 3.87 -5.65
CA ARG A 41 9.73 2.99 -4.46
C ARG A 41 8.97 1.68 -4.65
N TYR A 42 7.86 1.70 -5.39
CA TYR A 42 7.06 0.50 -5.65
C TYR A 42 7.56 -0.30 -6.84
N SER A 43 8.25 0.33 -7.78
CA SER A 43 8.84 -0.34 -8.94
C SER A 43 10.14 -1.05 -8.56
N VAL A 44 10.03 -2.29 -8.08
CA VAL A 44 11.17 -3.09 -7.61
C VAL A 44 11.11 -4.53 -8.10
N THR A 45 12.29 -5.11 -8.36
CA THR A 45 12.45 -6.54 -8.60
C THR A 45 13.20 -7.16 -7.43
N ILE A 46 12.51 -8.02 -6.69
CA ILE A 46 13.05 -8.77 -5.56
C ILE A 46 13.45 -10.16 -6.08
N LYS A 47 14.74 -10.44 -6.09
CA LYS A 47 15.26 -11.79 -6.36
C LYS A 47 15.22 -12.61 -5.07
N ASN A 48 14.80 -13.86 -5.18
CA ASN A 48 14.66 -14.80 -4.06
C ASN A 48 13.91 -14.17 -2.86
N PRO A 49 12.66 -13.72 -3.03
CA PRO A 49 11.93 -13.01 -1.97
C PRO A 49 11.87 -13.78 -0.65
N MET A 50 11.90 -15.11 -0.72
CA MET A 50 11.91 -15.97 0.46
C MET A 50 13.25 -16.00 1.20
N SER A 51 14.40 -15.78 0.55
CA SER A 51 15.69 -15.74 1.27
C SER A 51 15.79 -14.50 2.15
N ILE A 52 15.04 -13.44 1.83
CA ILE A 52 14.95 -12.23 2.67
C ILE A 52 14.22 -12.54 3.99
N ILE A 53 13.19 -13.39 3.93
CA ILE A 53 12.33 -13.68 5.10
C ILE A 53 12.85 -14.89 5.89
N PHE A 54 13.33 -15.93 5.21
CA PHE A 54 13.67 -17.23 5.80
C PHE A 54 15.17 -17.55 5.71
N GLY A 55 16.01 -16.65 5.19
CA GLY A 55 17.45 -16.85 5.13
C GLY A 55 17.84 -18.16 4.44
N SER A 56 18.73 -18.94 5.07
CA SER A 56 19.20 -20.25 4.60
C SER A 56 18.16 -21.37 4.72
N TYR A 57 17.05 -21.16 5.44
CA TYR A 57 16.02 -22.18 5.65
C TYR A 57 15.15 -22.42 4.40
N VAL A 58 15.24 -21.57 3.37
CA VAL A 58 14.50 -21.71 2.11
C VAL A 58 14.77 -23.03 1.38
N ASN A 59 15.98 -23.59 1.51
CA ASN A 59 16.36 -24.84 0.84
C ASN A 59 15.71 -26.08 1.49
N PHE A 60 15.12 -25.95 2.67
CA PHE A 60 14.46 -27.04 3.40
C PHE A 60 12.94 -27.03 3.25
N LEU A 61 12.37 -26.04 2.56
CA LEU A 61 10.93 -25.98 2.31
C LEU A 61 10.57 -26.83 1.07
N PRO A 62 9.61 -27.78 1.18
CA PRO A 62 9.20 -28.65 0.07
C PRO A 62 8.26 -27.93 -0.91
N VAL A 63 8.57 -26.68 -1.27
CA VAL A 63 7.68 -25.81 -2.05
C VAL A 63 8.45 -25.21 -3.23
N THR A 64 7.92 -25.37 -4.45
CA THR A 64 8.47 -24.71 -5.66
C THR A 64 8.08 -23.23 -5.63
N MET A 65 9.03 -22.39 -5.23
CA MET A 65 8.81 -20.96 -5.02
C MET A 65 9.25 -20.12 -6.21
N PRO A 66 8.60 -18.96 -6.45
CA PRO A 66 9.04 -18.02 -7.47
C PRO A 66 10.44 -17.50 -7.12
N LYS A 67 11.32 -17.51 -8.13
CA LYS A 67 12.71 -17.04 -8.06
C LYS A 67 12.79 -15.52 -7.99
N TYR A 68 11.78 -14.82 -8.50
CA TYR A 68 11.69 -13.37 -8.34
C TYR A 68 10.24 -12.90 -8.21
N PHE A 69 10.10 -11.75 -7.55
CA PHE A 69 8.88 -10.96 -7.51
C PHE A 69 9.20 -9.61 -8.12
N GLN A 70 8.43 -9.19 -9.12
CA GLN A 70 8.57 -7.88 -9.72
C GLN A 70 7.27 -7.11 -9.56
N SER A 71 7.40 -5.91 -9.01
CA SER A 71 6.32 -4.96 -8.87
C SER A 71 6.58 -3.82 -9.85
N ASN A 72 5.59 -3.50 -10.68
CA ASN A 72 5.64 -2.37 -11.59
C ASN A 72 4.56 -1.37 -11.22
N MET A 73 4.98 -0.15 -10.92
CA MET A 73 4.10 0.93 -10.50
C MET A 73 3.88 1.92 -11.64
N SER A 74 2.62 2.20 -11.95
CA SER A 74 2.21 3.26 -12.87
C SER A 74 1.44 4.37 -12.15
N ILE A 75 1.63 5.61 -12.56
CA ILE A 75 0.90 6.76 -11.99
C ILE A 75 0.12 7.49 -13.08
N GLN A 76 -1.03 8.05 -12.71
CA GLN A 76 -1.81 8.92 -13.59
C GLN A 76 -2.35 10.12 -12.81
N GLY A 77 -1.98 11.32 -13.26
CA GLY A 77 -2.47 12.58 -12.71
C GLY A 77 -3.75 13.04 -13.38
N PHE A 78 -4.55 13.80 -12.65
CA PHE A 78 -5.77 14.45 -13.12
C PHE A 78 -5.77 15.91 -12.66
N ASP A 79 -6.38 16.79 -13.45
CA ASP A 79 -6.46 18.21 -13.11
C ASP A 79 -7.39 18.45 -11.91
N THR A 80 -8.50 17.70 -11.82
CA THR A 80 -9.46 17.81 -10.72
C THR A 80 -9.70 16.49 -10.00
N GLU A 81 -10.11 16.58 -8.73
CA GLU A 81 -10.54 15.40 -7.96
C GLU A 81 -11.75 14.71 -8.63
N ALA A 82 -12.66 15.49 -9.21
CA ALA A 82 -13.87 14.96 -9.84
C ALA A 82 -13.53 14.02 -11.01
N ASP A 83 -12.58 14.41 -11.86
CA ASP A 83 -12.13 13.59 -12.99
C ASP A 83 -11.43 12.32 -12.53
N MET A 84 -10.58 12.44 -11.50
CA MET A 84 -9.92 11.29 -10.86
C MET A 84 -10.95 10.30 -10.30
N VAL A 85 -11.98 10.79 -9.61
CA VAL A 85 -13.03 9.96 -9.01
C VAL A 85 -13.90 9.31 -10.09
N ALA A 86 -14.21 10.02 -11.17
CA ALA A 86 -14.94 9.47 -12.31
C ALA A 86 -14.15 8.31 -12.95
N TYR A 87 -12.87 8.51 -13.21
CA TYR A 87 -11.98 7.47 -13.72
C TYR A 87 -11.88 6.26 -12.77
N ALA A 88 -11.78 6.50 -11.47
CA ALA A 88 -11.71 5.43 -10.47
C ALA A 88 -12.98 4.56 -10.49
N LYS A 89 -14.16 5.20 -10.53
CA LYS A 89 -15.45 4.51 -10.59
C LYS A 89 -15.57 3.64 -11.84
N GLU A 90 -15.16 4.16 -12.99
CA GLU A 90 -15.13 3.40 -14.24
C GLU A 90 -14.14 2.24 -14.16
N SER A 91 -12.93 2.48 -13.66
CA SER A 91 -11.90 1.44 -13.53
C SER A 91 -12.37 0.29 -12.63
N PHE A 92 -12.99 0.58 -11.49
CA PHE A 92 -13.49 -0.44 -10.56
C PHE A 92 -14.74 -1.19 -11.03
N SER A 93 -15.29 -0.86 -12.20
CA SER A 93 -16.32 -1.69 -12.84
C SER A 93 -15.79 -3.10 -13.16
N ASN A 94 -14.49 -3.22 -13.44
CA ASN A 94 -13.80 -4.50 -13.52
C ASN A 94 -13.00 -4.75 -12.22
N GLN A 95 -13.45 -5.74 -11.45
CA GLN A 95 -12.86 -6.05 -10.14
C GLN A 95 -11.70 -7.07 -10.22
N CYS A 96 -11.55 -7.78 -11.34
CA CYS A 96 -10.51 -8.80 -11.50
C CYS A 96 -9.32 -8.25 -12.29
N GLY A 97 -8.12 -8.40 -11.75
CA GLY A 97 -6.89 -7.97 -12.44
C GLY A 97 -6.81 -6.46 -12.68
N ASN A 98 -7.45 -5.67 -11.84
CA ASN A 98 -7.42 -4.22 -11.92
C ASN A 98 -6.15 -3.70 -11.24
N PRO A 99 -5.23 -3.03 -11.95
CA PRO A 99 -4.01 -2.53 -11.33
C PRO A 99 -4.30 -1.35 -10.37
N LEU A 100 -5.47 -0.71 -10.44
CA LEU A 100 -5.79 0.47 -9.63
C LEU A 100 -5.87 0.13 -8.14
N LEU A 101 -4.87 0.60 -7.38
CA LEU A 101 -4.79 0.39 -5.94
C LEU A 101 -5.58 1.47 -5.19
N ALA A 102 -5.23 2.74 -5.41
CA ALA A 102 -5.76 3.89 -4.69
C ALA A 102 -5.70 5.18 -5.52
N GLY A 103 -6.56 6.14 -5.17
CA GLY A 103 -6.46 7.54 -5.59
C GLY A 103 -5.96 8.45 -4.46
N ILE A 104 -5.22 9.49 -4.80
CA ILE A 104 -4.68 10.45 -3.84
C ILE A 104 -5.18 11.85 -4.20
N THR A 105 -5.87 12.49 -3.27
CA THR A 105 -6.19 13.93 -3.39
C THR A 105 -5.22 14.71 -2.53
N PHE A 106 -4.46 15.63 -3.13
CA PHE A 106 -3.59 16.56 -2.41
C PHE A 106 -4.34 17.86 -2.17
N ASP A 107 -4.25 18.37 -0.95
CA ASP A 107 -4.73 19.70 -0.61
C ASP A 107 -3.76 20.79 -1.13
N ASP A 108 -4.23 22.03 -1.18
CA ASP A 108 -3.43 23.19 -1.60
C ASP A 108 -2.13 23.32 -0.79
N SER A 109 -2.17 22.96 0.49
CA SER A 109 -0.99 22.93 1.38
C SER A 109 0.18 22.10 0.83
N ILE A 110 -0.11 21.06 0.05
CA ILE A 110 0.90 20.25 -0.63
C ILE A 110 1.02 20.63 -2.11
N ALA A 111 -0.10 20.88 -2.78
CA ALA A 111 -0.12 21.11 -4.21
C ALA A 111 0.61 22.40 -4.61
N ASN A 112 0.52 23.44 -3.77
CA ASN A 112 0.99 24.79 -4.06
C ASN A 112 2.07 25.29 -3.09
N SER A 113 2.10 24.81 -1.84
CA SER A 113 2.86 25.45 -0.74
C SER A 113 3.63 24.47 0.15
N LEU A 114 4.11 23.35 -0.41
CA LEU A 114 4.79 22.27 0.32
C LEU A 114 5.96 22.71 1.22
N SER A 115 6.64 23.82 0.89
CA SER A 115 7.77 24.34 1.67
C SER A 115 7.39 25.40 2.72
N SER A 116 6.16 25.91 2.71
CA SER A 116 5.74 27.04 3.55
C SER A 116 4.69 26.68 4.59
N ASP A 117 3.95 25.58 4.40
CA ASP A 117 2.90 25.18 5.35
C ASP A 117 3.40 24.20 6.41
N ALA A 118 3.02 24.46 7.66
CA ALA A 118 3.31 23.58 8.79
C ALA A 118 2.37 22.36 8.85
N ASN A 119 1.20 22.46 8.22
CA ASN A 119 0.18 21.42 8.22
C ASN A 119 -0.08 20.99 6.78
N LEU A 120 0.32 19.75 6.46
CA LEU A 120 0.18 19.17 5.13
C LEU A 120 -0.98 18.19 5.12
N GLU A 121 -1.90 18.35 4.17
CA GLU A 121 -3.09 17.50 4.07
C GLU A 121 -3.18 16.76 2.73
N TYR A 122 -3.51 15.47 2.80
CA TYR A 122 -3.87 14.67 1.63
C TYR A 122 -4.86 13.57 2.03
N THR A 123 -5.64 13.13 1.05
CA THR A 123 -6.64 12.07 1.22
C THR A 123 -6.27 10.86 0.36
N ILE A 124 -6.28 9.66 0.97
CA ILE A 124 -6.17 8.38 0.24
C ILE A 124 -7.58 7.81 0.03
N ARG A 125 -7.92 7.50 -1.21
CA ARG A 125 -9.20 6.93 -1.64
C ARG A 125 -8.98 5.51 -2.13
N LEU A 126 -9.52 4.54 -1.41
CA LEU A 126 -9.52 3.12 -1.79
C LEU A 126 -10.90 2.71 -2.31
N SER A 127 -11.00 1.56 -2.98
CA SER A 127 -12.31 1.02 -3.39
C SER A 127 -13.17 0.74 -2.16
N ASN A 128 -14.46 1.05 -2.23
CA ASN A 128 -15.40 0.96 -1.11
C ASN A 128 -15.61 -0.48 -0.58
N THR A 129 -15.29 -1.51 -1.33
CA THR A 129 -15.40 -2.92 -0.91
C THR A 129 -14.14 -3.36 -0.18
N ASN A 130 -14.28 -3.83 1.07
CA ASN A 130 -13.18 -4.45 1.82
C ASN A 130 -12.78 -5.76 1.13
N ARG A 131 -11.52 -5.87 0.68
CA ARG A 131 -11.10 -6.86 -0.33
C ARG A 131 -10.69 -8.20 0.30
N ARG A 132 -10.30 -8.20 1.58
CA ARG A 132 -9.88 -9.38 2.35
C ARG A 132 -10.31 -9.37 3.83
N SER A 133 -11.12 -8.41 4.29
CA SER A 133 -11.55 -8.43 5.69
C SER A 133 -12.53 -9.57 5.96
N LYS A 134 -12.12 -10.45 6.86
CA LYS A 134 -13.06 -11.14 7.73
C LYS A 134 -13.59 -10.08 8.68
N GLY A 135 -14.90 -9.83 8.69
CA GLY A 135 -15.51 -8.88 9.63
C GLY A 135 -15.32 -9.33 11.07
N ALA A 136 -15.90 -8.62 12.02
CA ALA A 136 -15.83 -8.98 13.45
C ALA A 136 -16.29 -10.43 13.76
N SER A 137 -17.10 -11.03 12.88
CA SER A 137 -17.58 -12.41 12.99
C SER A 137 -16.67 -13.47 12.33
N GLY A 138 -15.50 -13.10 11.79
CA GLY A 138 -14.59 -14.05 11.11
C GLY A 138 -15.03 -14.50 9.71
N THR A 139 -16.21 -14.06 9.24
CA THR A 139 -16.73 -14.29 7.88
C THR A 139 -16.31 -13.17 6.94
N ASN A 140 -16.03 -13.46 5.67
CA ASN A 140 -15.74 -12.45 4.65
C ASN A 140 -16.93 -11.47 4.56
N THR A 141 -16.77 -10.27 5.09
CA THR A 141 -17.80 -9.23 5.02
C THR A 141 -17.35 -8.19 4.03
N TYR A 142 -18.10 -8.03 2.94
CA TYR A 142 -17.98 -6.93 1.98
C TYR A 142 -18.52 -5.62 2.59
N THR A 143 -18.13 -5.30 3.83
CA THR A 143 -18.55 -4.09 4.53
C THR A 143 -17.68 -2.90 4.09
N PRO A 144 -18.24 -1.69 3.97
CA PRO A 144 -17.48 -0.48 3.70
C PRO A 144 -16.35 -0.26 4.71
N TRP A 145 -15.29 0.41 4.28
CA TRP A 145 -14.21 0.85 5.17
C TRP A 145 -14.73 1.68 6.34
N ASN A 146 -14.34 1.35 7.56
CA ASN A 146 -14.51 2.26 8.70
C ASN A 146 -13.25 3.11 8.89
N THR A 147 -13.13 4.20 8.14
CA THR A 147 -12.03 5.17 8.26
C THR A 147 -12.11 6.06 9.49
N LYS A 148 -13.21 6.01 10.27
CA LYS A 148 -13.34 6.74 11.54
C LYS A 148 -12.54 6.09 12.68
N VAL A 149 -12.07 4.86 12.47
CA VAL A 149 -11.33 4.08 13.45
C VAL A 149 -9.90 3.93 12.93
N VAL A 150 -9.01 4.78 13.43
CA VAL A 150 -7.57 4.79 13.05
C VAL A 150 -6.85 3.58 13.66
N PHE A 151 -7.35 3.07 14.79
CA PHE A 151 -6.88 1.88 15.49
C PHE A 151 -8.09 1.16 16.09
N ALA A 152 -8.10 -0.17 16.10
CA ALA A 152 -9.15 -0.90 16.78
C ALA A 152 -9.08 -0.61 18.30
N ILE A 153 -10.24 -0.43 18.93
CA ILE A 153 -10.31 -0.02 20.34
C ILE A 153 -9.97 -1.24 21.21
N GLN A 154 -8.94 -1.09 22.04
CA GLN A 154 -8.37 -2.17 22.85
C GLN A 154 -8.96 -2.08 24.27
N PHE A 155 -9.78 -3.07 24.66
CA PHE A 155 -10.40 -3.14 26.00
C PHE A 155 -9.66 -4.10 26.94
N VAL A 156 -8.67 -4.84 26.44
CA VAL A 156 -7.92 -5.88 27.17
C VAL A 156 -6.43 -5.74 26.84
N SER A 157 -5.55 -5.93 27.84
CA SER A 157 -4.10 -5.98 27.61
C SER A 157 -3.73 -7.19 26.74
N GLY A 158 -3.24 -6.93 25.54
CA GLY A 158 -2.81 -7.95 24.57
C GLY A 158 -3.06 -7.49 23.14
N PRO A 159 -2.44 -8.10 22.11
CA PRO A 159 -2.68 -7.74 20.71
C PRO A 159 -4.18 -7.79 20.39
N ILE A 160 -4.71 -6.77 19.71
CA ILE A 160 -6.15 -6.66 19.43
C ILE A 160 -6.66 -7.86 18.64
N ASN A 161 -5.88 -8.28 17.64
CA ASN A 161 -6.15 -9.47 16.83
C ASN A 161 -4.94 -10.41 16.94
N PRO A 162 -4.81 -11.18 18.04
CA PRO A 162 -3.62 -11.99 18.30
C PRO A 162 -3.48 -13.16 17.32
N SER A 163 -4.57 -13.54 16.64
CA SER A 163 -4.59 -14.56 15.59
C SER A 163 -4.19 -14.06 14.21
N ASP A 164 -4.04 -12.74 14.02
CA ASP A 164 -3.79 -12.12 12.72
C ASP A 164 -2.44 -11.40 12.71
N SER A 165 -1.48 -11.94 11.95
CA SER A 165 -0.12 -11.40 11.85
C SER A 165 -0.02 -10.02 11.18
N ASP A 166 -1.11 -9.53 10.61
CA ASP A 166 -1.24 -8.25 9.92
C ASP A 166 -2.06 -7.21 10.70
N GLY A 167 -2.40 -7.50 11.97
CA GLY A 167 -3.18 -6.62 12.83
C GLY A 167 -4.70 -6.77 12.69
N GLY A 168 -5.19 -7.65 11.80
CA GLY A 168 -6.60 -8.00 11.65
C GLY A 168 -7.51 -6.85 11.19
N TYR A 169 -8.79 -6.92 11.53
CA TYR A 169 -9.78 -5.89 11.18
C TYR A 169 -9.35 -4.51 11.74
N PRO A 170 -9.44 -3.40 10.95
CA PRO A 170 -10.15 -3.24 9.67
C PRO A 170 -9.35 -3.58 8.40
N GLY A 171 -8.13 -4.13 8.52
CA GLY A 171 -7.36 -4.63 7.38
C GLY A 171 -6.50 -3.60 6.66
N TYR A 172 -6.17 -2.45 7.27
CA TYR A 172 -5.37 -1.38 6.64
C TYR A 172 -4.05 -1.87 6.03
N TRP A 173 -3.40 -2.87 6.63
CA TRP A 173 -2.20 -3.49 6.09
C TRP A 173 -2.49 -4.38 4.88
N LYS A 174 -3.40 -5.36 5.03
CA LYS A 174 -3.81 -6.32 3.97
C LYS A 174 -4.27 -5.64 2.68
N GLU A 175 -4.85 -4.46 2.82
CA GLU A 175 -5.46 -3.72 1.72
C GLU A 175 -4.53 -2.67 1.09
N GLY A 176 -3.34 -2.47 1.66
CA GLY A 176 -2.32 -1.55 1.13
C GLY A 176 -2.48 -0.08 1.53
N PHE A 177 -3.38 0.25 2.46
CA PHE A 177 -3.52 1.64 2.95
C PHE A 177 -2.22 2.13 3.59
N MET A 178 -1.66 1.33 4.52
CA MET A 178 -0.44 1.71 5.25
C MET A 178 0.77 1.86 4.35
N THR A 179 0.87 1.03 3.31
CA THR A 179 1.98 1.11 2.36
C THR A 179 1.87 2.41 1.55
N VAL A 180 0.67 2.74 1.05
CA VAL A 180 0.43 3.99 0.30
C VAL A 180 0.71 5.19 1.18
N GLN A 181 0.16 5.23 2.40
CA GLN A 181 0.39 6.31 3.36
C GLN A 181 1.88 6.49 3.67
N LYS A 182 2.60 5.41 3.98
CA LYS A 182 4.04 5.48 4.29
C LYS A 182 4.85 5.97 3.10
N SER A 183 4.53 5.54 1.88
CA SER A 183 5.23 5.96 0.68
C SER A 183 5.07 7.45 0.39
N ILE A 184 3.86 8.00 0.55
CA ILE A 184 3.57 9.43 0.38
C ILE A 184 4.30 10.25 1.44
N ASN A 185 4.20 9.86 2.71
CA ASN A 185 4.87 10.54 3.82
C ASN A 185 6.39 10.58 3.63
N ASN A 186 6.98 9.46 3.20
CA ASN A 186 8.41 9.43 2.90
C ASN A 186 8.74 10.36 1.73
N ALA A 187 7.97 10.36 0.64
CA ALA A 187 8.22 11.22 -0.50
C ALA A 187 8.13 12.72 -0.16
N ILE A 188 7.12 13.11 0.64
CA ILE A 188 6.99 14.47 1.17
C ILE A 188 8.22 14.84 2.01
N TYR A 189 8.60 13.95 2.95
CA TYR A 189 9.77 14.17 3.80
C TYR A 189 11.05 14.36 2.99
N GLU A 190 11.29 13.53 1.97
CA GLU A 190 12.47 13.66 1.11
C GLU A 190 12.51 15.00 0.36
N ILE A 191 11.35 15.47 -0.12
CA ILE A 191 11.28 16.75 -0.82
C ILE A 191 11.53 17.91 0.15
N MET A 192 10.94 17.87 1.34
CA MET A 192 11.08 18.94 2.33
C MET A 192 12.48 19.02 2.94
N THR A 193 13.10 17.87 3.21
CA THR A 193 14.40 17.81 3.93
C THR A 193 15.59 17.65 2.99
N GLY A 194 15.37 17.23 1.74
CA GLY A 194 16.41 16.82 0.81
C GLY A 194 17.10 15.49 1.19
N GLN A 195 16.68 14.83 2.27
CA GLN A 195 17.28 13.58 2.74
C GLN A 195 16.62 12.38 2.07
N HIS A 196 17.41 11.50 1.45
CA HIS A 196 16.90 10.28 0.85
C HIS A 196 16.61 9.21 1.90
N ILE A 197 15.39 8.68 1.89
CA ILE A 197 14.95 7.51 2.67
C ILE A 197 15.08 6.27 1.79
N PRO A 198 15.92 5.29 2.16
CA PRO A 198 16.10 4.07 1.37
C PRO A 198 14.81 3.24 1.29
N VAL A 199 14.66 2.50 0.19
CA VAL A 199 13.49 1.64 -0.09
C VAL A 199 13.33 0.56 0.99
N PHE A 200 14.44 -0.03 1.42
CA PHE A 200 14.50 -0.92 2.59
C PHE A 200 15.07 -0.15 3.77
N ASN A 201 14.19 0.25 4.69
CA ASN A 201 14.62 0.82 5.96
C ASN A 201 14.36 -0.19 7.08
N ALA A 202 15.38 -0.99 7.39
CA ALA A 202 15.31 -2.00 8.45
C ALA A 202 15.06 -1.40 9.85
N ASN A 203 15.39 -0.12 10.06
CA ASN A 203 15.14 0.57 11.35
C ASN A 203 13.66 0.97 11.56
N LEU A 204 12.82 0.86 10.53
CA LEU A 204 11.38 1.14 10.59
C LEU A 204 10.52 -0.13 10.50
N MET A 205 11.14 -1.29 10.31
CA MET A 205 10.53 -2.56 10.69
C MET A 205 10.50 -2.52 12.21
N ALA A 206 9.32 -2.58 12.83
CA ALA A 206 9.25 -2.76 14.27
C ALA A 206 10.04 -4.03 14.58
N SER A 207 11.28 -3.87 15.06
CA SER A 207 11.99 -4.96 15.69
C SER A 207 11.15 -5.27 16.91
N VAL A 208 10.38 -6.36 16.82
CA VAL A 208 9.88 -7.01 18.01
C VAL A 208 11.12 -7.57 18.68
N SER A 209 11.76 -6.75 19.51
CA SER A 209 12.64 -7.25 20.54
C SER A 209 11.76 -8.14 21.41
N SER A 210 11.94 -9.44 21.26
CA SER A 210 11.54 -10.39 22.27
C SER A 210 12.29 -10.00 23.55
N ALA A 211 11.65 -9.19 24.37
CA ALA A 211 12.06 -9.04 25.75
C ALA A 211 11.83 -10.40 26.41
N ASP A 212 12.94 -10.96 26.87
CA ASP A 212 13.00 -12.16 27.69
C ASP A 212 11.97 -12.06 28.83
N CYS A 213 11.20 -13.15 29.02
CA CYS A 213 10.52 -13.46 30.27
C CYS A 213 11.26 -14.63 30.91
#